data_AF-A0A7C1GXL1-F1
#
_entry.id   AF-A0A7C1GXL1-F1
#
_cell.length_a   1.000
_cell.length_b   1.000
_cell.length_c   1.000
_cell.angle_alpha   90.00
_cell.angle_beta   90.00
_cell.angle_gamma   90.00
#
_symmetry.space_group_name_H-M   'P 1'
#
loop_
_entity.id
_entity.type
_entity.pdbx_description
1 polymer ?
#
loop_
_entity_poly.entity_id
_entity_poly.type
_entity_poly.pdbx_seq_one_letter_code
_entity_poly.pdbx_strand_id
1 'polypeptide(L)'
;MMRRERKGYIFVETVVALALLSMSALVIQGALRQAVITRGQAQDYTTARFLLEQIAGEHALRFEQPEGSGNGRFAPPYERFQYEWELRRVEVPMPMIPALLPIEVVEMVEKNFQDYMGKLTVRIVWEHAGTEHECVGETLLRPELLWQPEPEEEFL
;
A
#
# COMPACT_ATOMS: atom_id res chain seq x y z
N MET A 1 -31.78 59.77 -35.68
CA MET A 1 -30.86 58.71 -35.20
C MET A 1 -31.64 57.83 -34.23
N MET A 2 -32.14 56.68 -34.68
CA MET A 2 -33.06 55.82 -33.91
C MET A 2 -32.35 55.20 -32.70
N ARG A 3 -32.82 55.54 -31.50
CA ARG A 3 -32.42 54.89 -30.24
C ARG A 3 -33.18 53.56 -30.17
N ARG A 4 -32.54 52.45 -30.53
CA ARG A 4 -33.10 51.09 -30.35
C ARG A 4 -33.35 50.83 -28.86
N GLU A 5 -34.61 50.70 -28.48
CA GLU A 5 -35.02 50.40 -27.12
C GLU A 5 -34.65 48.96 -26.75
N ARG A 6 -33.56 48.75 -25.99
CA ARG A 6 -33.17 47.45 -25.40
C ARG A 6 -33.96 47.10 -24.13
N LYS A 7 -35.16 47.65 -23.93
CA LYS A 7 -35.92 47.49 -22.67
C LYS A 7 -36.65 46.16 -22.54
N GLY A 8 -36.85 45.40 -23.63
CA GLY A 8 -37.59 44.14 -23.61
C GLY A 8 -36.79 42.88 -23.27
N TYR A 9 -35.45 42.92 -23.31
CA TYR A 9 -34.60 41.73 -23.14
C TYR A 9 -34.08 41.51 -21.71
N ILE A 10 -34.24 42.47 -20.81
CA ILE A 10 -33.68 42.40 -19.43
C ILE A 10 -34.23 41.21 -18.66
N PHE A 11 -35.53 40.90 -18.80
CA PHE A 11 -36.14 39.75 -18.14
C PHE A 11 -35.60 38.42 -18.67
N VAL A 12 -35.39 38.31 -19.99
CA VAL A 12 -34.80 37.11 -20.60
C VAL A 12 -33.36 36.96 -20.14
N GLU A 13 -32.59 38.05 -20.09
CA GLU A 13 -31.20 38.06 -19.65
C GLU A 13 -31.06 37.66 -18.18
N THR A 14 -31.92 38.15 -17.28
CA THR A 14 -31.90 37.74 -15.87
C THR A 14 -32.31 36.28 -15.67
N VAL A 15 -33.30 35.78 -16.42
CA VAL A 15 -33.69 34.36 -16.36
C VAL A 15 -32.56 33.47 -16.87
N VAL A 16 -31.90 33.83 -17.98
CA VAL A 16 -30.75 33.10 -18.50
C VAL A 16 -29.58 33.15 -17.52
N ALA A 17 -29.29 34.32 -16.93
CA ALA A 17 -28.24 34.44 -15.93
C ALA A 17 -28.53 33.59 -14.69
N LEU A 18 -29.77 33.56 -14.20
CA LEU A 18 -30.18 32.73 -13.07
C LEU A 18 -30.08 31.23 -13.38
N ALA A 19 -30.46 30.83 -14.60
CA ALA A 19 -30.32 29.45 -15.06
C ALA A 19 -28.84 29.02 -15.12
N LEU A 20 -27.97 29.86 -15.70
CA LEU A 20 -26.53 29.61 -15.75
C LEU A 20 -25.92 29.56 -14.35
N LEU A 21 -26.30 30.48 -13.45
CA LEU A 21 -25.85 30.48 -12.07
C LEU A 21 -26.23 29.18 -11.36
N SER A 22 -27.48 28.73 -11.56
CA SER A 22 -28.01 27.51 -10.95
C SER A 22 -27.29 26.26 -11.46
N MET A 23 -27.07 26.16 -12.77
CA MET A 23 -26.28 25.06 -13.35
C MET A 23 -24.83 25.08 -12.83
N SER A 24 -24.22 26.27 -12.76
CA SER A 24 -22.85 26.42 -12.25
C SER A 24 -22.73 25.96 -10.80
N ALA A 25 -23.71 26.32 -9.96
CA ALA A 25 -23.74 25.89 -8.56
C ALA A 25 -23.81 24.36 -8.42
N LEU A 26 -24.62 23.69 -9.25
CA LEU A 26 -24.72 22.22 -9.23
C LEU A 26 -23.40 21.54 -9.64
N VAL A 27 -22.72 22.06 -10.68
CA VAL A 27 -21.43 21.52 -11.11
C VAL A 27 -20.36 21.71 -10.03
N ILE A 28 -20.29 22.89 -9.41
CA ILE A 28 -19.35 23.17 -8.32
C ILE A 28 -19.62 22.26 -7.12
N GLN A 29 -20.88 22.09 -6.72
CA GLN A 29 -21.24 21.21 -5.61
C GLN A 29 -20.88 19.74 -5.91
N GLY A 30 -21.08 19.30 -7.15
CA GLY A 30 -20.65 17.97 -7.60
C GLY A 30 -19.14 17.78 -7.49
N ALA A 31 -18.36 18.75 -7.98
CA ALA A 31 -16.91 18.73 -7.91
C ALA A 31 -16.39 18.71 -6.46
N LEU A 32 -16.99 19.53 -5.58
CA LEU A 32 -16.62 19.56 -4.15
C LEU A 32 -16.89 18.21 -3.47
N ARG A 33 -18.03 17.59 -3.73
CA ARG A 33 -18.36 16.26 -3.18
C ARG A 33 -17.33 15.23 -3.63
N GLN A 34 -17.00 15.21 -4.92
CA GLN A 34 -16.02 14.29 -5.46
C GLN A 34 -14.64 14.51 -4.82
N ALA A 35 -14.21 15.76 -4.69
CA ALA A 35 -12.94 16.09 -4.06
C ALA A 35 -12.87 15.62 -2.60
N VAL A 36 -13.94 15.77 -1.83
CA VAL A 36 -14.01 15.29 -0.44
C VAL A 36 -13.93 13.76 -0.38
N ILE A 37 -14.66 13.05 -1.24
CA ILE A 37 -14.63 11.57 -1.29
C ILE A 37 -13.23 11.08 -1.66
N THR A 38 -12.66 11.60 -2.74
CA THR A 38 -11.33 11.22 -3.21
C THR A 38 -10.26 11.52 -2.15
N ARG A 39 -10.38 12.64 -1.42
CA ARG A 39 -9.48 12.94 -0.31
C ARG A 39 -9.58 11.93 0.83
N GLY A 40 -10.80 11.53 1.20
CA GLY A 40 -11.02 10.50 2.23
C GLY A 40 -10.37 9.17 1.84
N GLN A 41 -10.60 8.72 0.61
CA GLN A 41 -9.98 7.50 0.08
C GLN A 41 -8.45 7.61 0.05
N ALA A 42 -7.90 8.72 -0.42
CA ALA A 42 -6.45 8.92 -0.46
C ALA A 42 -5.84 8.89 0.95
N GLN A 43 -6.51 9.47 1.94
CA GLN A 43 -6.08 9.44 3.33
C GLN A 43 -6.13 8.02 3.91
N ASP A 44 -7.17 7.24 3.61
CA ASP A 44 -7.27 5.84 4.07
C ASP A 44 -6.17 4.97 3.45
N TYR A 45 -5.92 5.09 2.14
CA TYR A 45 -4.81 4.38 1.48
C TYR A 45 -3.45 4.77 2.03
N THR A 46 -3.23 6.06 2.29
CA THR A 46 -1.97 6.54 2.89
C THR A 46 -1.78 5.97 4.29
N THR A 47 -2.85 5.94 5.09
CA THR A 47 -2.83 5.37 6.44
C THR A 47 -2.58 3.87 6.40
N ALA A 48 -3.28 3.13 5.54
CA ALA A 48 -3.07 1.70 5.35
C ALA A 48 -1.62 1.41 4.94
N ARG A 49 -1.01 2.25 4.09
CA ARG A 49 0.39 2.10 3.70
C ARG A 49 1.36 2.28 4.87
N PHE A 50 1.14 3.28 5.71
CA PHE A 50 1.96 3.48 6.91
C PHE A 50 1.81 2.31 7.90
N LEU A 51 0.59 1.81 8.10
CA LEU A 51 0.35 0.66 8.97
C LEU A 51 1.00 -0.62 8.43
N LEU A 52 0.97 -0.81 7.11
CA LEU A 52 1.67 -1.90 6.44
C LEU A 52 3.18 -1.83 6.69
N GLU A 53 3.78 -0.66 6.49
CA GLU A 53 5.21 -0.45 6.71
C GLU A 53 5.60 -0.63 8.18
N GLN A 54 4.71 -0.26 9.11
CA GLN A 54 4.90 -0.54 10.53
C GLN A 54 4.99 -2.04 10.80
N ILE A 55 4.03 -2.84 10.34
CA ILE A 55 4.04 -4.30 10.53
C ILE A 55 5.28 -4.91 9.86
N ALA A 56 5.58 -4.52 8.63
CA ALA A 56 6.77 -4.99 7.93
C ALA A 56 8.07 -4.65 8.69
N GLY A 57 8.15 -3.44 9.26
CA GLY A 57 9.27 -2.99 10.07
C GLY A 57 9.39 -3.75 11.40
N GLU A 58 8.28 -4.00 12.09
CA GLU A 58 8.24 -4.80 13.31
C GLU A 58 8.78 -6.21 13.06
N HIS A 59 8.40 -6.84 11.94
CA HIS A 59 8.95 -8.13 11.55
C HIS A 59 10.43 -8.03 11.11
N ALA A 60 10.84 -6.96 10.44
CA ALA A 60 12.25 -6.77 10.07
C ALA A 60 13.19 -6.59 11.27
N LEU A 61 12.66 -6.12 12.42
CA LEU A 61 13.44 -5.89 13.64
C LEU A 61 13.56 -7.11 14.56
N ARG A 62 12.69 -8.12 14.41
CA ARG A 62 12.76 -9.33 15.23
C ARG A 62 13.86 -10.25 14.70
N PHE A 63 14.90 -10.41 15.52
CA PHE A 63 15.93 -11.41 15.32
C PHE A 63 15.30 -12.79 15.57
N GLU A 64 15.28 -13.65 14.55
CA GLU A 64 14.68 -15.00 14.55
C GLU A 64 13.15 -15.03 14.60
N GLN A 65 12.53 -15.20 13.42
CA GLN A 65 11.10 -15.46 13.31
C GLN A 65 10.84 -16.81 12.65
N PRO A 66 9.97 -17.65 13.25
CA PRO A 66 9.51 -18.86 12.59
C PRO A 66 8.67 -18.48 11.36
N GLU A 67 8.71 -19.35 10.34
CA GLU A 67 7.74 -19.30 9.26
C GLU A 67 6.31 -19.41 9.83
N GLY A 68 5.37 -18.68 9.24
CA GLY A 68 4.01 -18.68 9.72
C GLY A 68 3.16 -17.56 9.17
N SER A 69 1.93 -17.53 9.67
CA SER A 69 0.95 -16.50 9.33
C SER A 69 0.29 -16.00 10.61
N GLY A 70 -0.09 -14.74 10.62
CA GLY A 70 -0.87 -14.17 11.71
C GLY A 70 -1.84 -13.11 11.21
N ASN A 71 -2.79 -12.77 12.05
CA ASN A 71 -3.73 -11.70 11.79
C ASN A 71 -4.01 -10.91 13.07
N GLY A 72 -4.63 -9.74 12.91
CA GLY A 72 -5.02 -8.91 14.03
C GLY A 72 -5.73 -7.65 13.62
N ARG A 73 -6.01 -6.82 14.63
CA ARG A 73 -6.60 -5.49 14.46
C ARG A 73 -5.70 -4.47 15.11
N PHE A 74 -5.67 -3.27 14.54
CA PHE A 74 -4.91 -2.19 15.14
C PHE A 74 -5.63 -1.59 16.34
N ALA A 75 -4.85 -1.05 17.26
CA ALA A 75 -5.34 -0.29 18.40
C ALA A 75 -5.93 1.08 17.95
N PRO A 76 -6.70 1.76 18.81
CA PRO A 76 -7.16 3.12 18.54
C PRO A 76 -6.00 4.05 18.16
N PRO A 77 -6.12 4.89 17.10
CA PRO A 77 -7.34 5.26 16.36
C PRO A 77 -7.60 4.47 15.05
N TYR A 78 -7.00 3.29 14.89
CA TYR A 78 -6.98 2.53 13.63
C TYR A 78 -7.83 1.26 13.67
N GLU A 79 -8.83 1.17 14.55
CA GLU A 79 -9.63 -0.05 14.78
C GLU A 79 -10.39 -0.53 13.54
N ARG A 80 -10.59 0.36 12.56
CA ARG A 80 -11.21 0.06 11.27
C ARG A 80 -10.32 -0.77 10.34
N PHE A 81 -9.01 -0.80 10.59
CA PHE A 81 -8.02 -1.52 9.81
C PHE A 81 -7.74 -2.87 10.48
N GLN A 82 -7.65 -3.90 9.66
CA GLN A 82 -7.25 -5.24 10.06
C GLN A 82 -6.00 -5.61 9.26
N TYR A 83 -5.13 -6.42 9.84
CA TYR A 83 -3.92 -6.87 9.17
C TYR A 83 -3.83 -8.39 9.16
N GLU A 84 -3.23 -8.89 8.10
CA GLU A 84 -2.82 -10.27 7.93
C GLU A 84 -1.36 -10.24 7.46
N TRP A 85 -0.55 -11.15 7.97
CA TRP A 85 0.83 -11.30 7.54
C TRP A 85 1.15 -12.75 7.33
N GLU A 86 2.08 -12.99 6.43
CA GLU A 86 2.58 -14.31 6.09
C GLU A 86 4.06 -14.24 5.78
N LEU A 87 4.84 -15.07 6.47
CA LEU A 87 6.27 -15.22 6.28
C LEU A 87 6.56 -16.62 5.76
N ARG A 88 7.10 -16.69 4.54
CA ARG A 88 7.47 -17.95 3.89
C ARG A 88 8.89 -17.87 3.35
N ARG A 89 9.57 -19.01 3.25
CA ARG A 89 10.84 -19.11 2.55
C ARG A 89 10.66 -19.09 1.03
N VAL A 90 11.54 -18.38 0.34
CA VAL A 90 11.64 -18.37 -1.13
C VAL A 90 13.07 -18.70 -1.53
N GLU A 91 13.22 -19.64 -2.46
CA GLU A 91 14.51 -20.03 -3.01
C GLU A 91 15.09 -18.91 -3.88
N VAL A 92 16.38 -18.62 -3.69
CA VAL A 92 17.12 -17.63 -4.45
C VAL A 92 18.23 -18.34 -5.22
N PRO A 93 18.24 -18.25 -6.56
CA PRO A 93 19.27 -18.89 -7.35
C PRO A 93 20.63 -18.18 -7.17
N MET A 94 21.71 -18.95 -7.25
CA MET A 94 23.08 -18.44 -7.25
C MET A 94 23.24 -17.39 -8.37
N PRO A 95 23.73 -16.17 -8.07
CA PRO A 95 24.00 -15.18 -9.09
C PRO A 95 25.16 -15.62 -9.98
N MET A 96 25.17 -15.15 -11.23
CA MET A 96 26.30 -15.38 -12.12
C MET A 96 27.56 -14.69 -11.58
N ILE A 97 28.59 -15.46 -11.26
CA ILE A 97 29.86 -14.93 -10.75
C ILE A 97 30.69 -14.39 -11.92
N PRO A 98 31.07 -13.09 -11.93
CA PRO A 98 31.96 -12.56 -12.95
C PRO A 98 33.33 -13.24 -12.93
N ALA A 99 33.82 -13.68 -14.09
CA ALA A 99 35.11 -14.37 -14.23
C ALA A 99 36.35 -13.50 -13.89
N LEU A 100 36.17 -12.19 -13.70
CA LEU A 100 37.23 -11.24 -13.34
C LEU A 100 37.44 -11.11 -11.82
N LEU A 101 36.61 -11.77 -11.01
CA LEU A 101 36.77 -11.72 -9.55
C LEU A 101 38.00 -12.53 -9.09
N PRO A 102 38.76 -12.04 -8.10
CA PRO A 102 39.81 -12.83 -7.46
C PRO A 102 39.23 -14.14 -6.90
N ILE A 103 39.99 -15.24 -6.98
CA ILE A 103 39.58 -16.58 -6.53
C ILE A 103 39.10 -16.56 -5.08
N GLU A 104 39.80 -15.81 -4.22
CA GLU A 104 39.48 -15.62 -2.80
C GLU A 104 38.06 -15.05 -2.59
N VAL A 105 37.61 -14.18 -3.48
CA VAL A 105 36.27 -13.56 -3.43
C VAL A 105 35.21 -14.55 -3.90
N VAL A 106 35.53 -15.37 -4.90
CA VAL A 106 34.63 -16.42 -5.42
C VAL A 106 34.38 -17.48 -4.34
N GLU A 107 35.43 -17.99 -3.72
CA GLU A 107 35.32 -18.98 -2.63
C GLU A 107 34.55 -18.41 -1.42
N MET A 108 34.74 -17.13 -1.10
CA MET A 108 33.99 -16.47 -0.04
C MET A 108 32.50 -16.34 -0.36
N VAL A 109 32.14 -16.05 -1.61
CA VAL A 109 30.74 -15.95 -2.05
C VAL A 109 30.09 -17.33 -2.02
N GLU A 110 30.73 -18.36 -2.57
CA GLU A 110 30.22 -19.74 -2.55
C GLU A 110 30.01 -20.27 -1.14
N LYS A 111 30.95 -19.99 -0.22
CA LYS A 111 30.86 -20.47 1.17
C LYS A 111 29.78 -19.79 2.00
N ASN A 112 29.50 -18.51 1.75
CA ASN A 112 28.56 -17.72 2.53
C ASN A 112 27.18 -17.56 1.86
N PHE A 113 27.00 -18.10 0.65
CA PHE A 113 25.75 -18.01 -0.08
C PHE A 113 24.67 -18.85 0.60
N GLN A 114 23.56 -18.19 0.94
CA GLN A 114 22.33 -18.85 1.36
C GLN A 114 21.38 -18.87 0.17
N ASP A 115 20.87 -20.05 -0.18
CA ASP A 115 19.98 -20.29 -1.32
C ASP A 115 18.51 -19.91 -1.03
N TYR A 116 18.27 -19.17 0.04
CA TYR A 116 16.92 -18.79 0.46
C TYR A 116 16.86 -17.38 1.03
N MET A 117 15.68 -16.76 0.91
CA MET A 117 15.31 -15.52 1.60
C MET A 117 13.93 -15.67 2.23
N GLY A 118 13.65 -14.89 3.28
CA GLY A 118 12.29 -14.76 3.81
C GLY A 118 11.48 -13.84 2.94
N LYS A 119 10.30 -14.26 2.50
CA LYS A 119 9.29 -13.41 1.88
C LYS A 119 8.21 -13.11 2.91
N LEU A 120 8.12 -11.85 3.30
CA LEU A 120 7.04 -11.34 4.14
C LEU A 120 5.99 -10.68 3.25
N THR A 121 4.77 -11.21 3.29
CA THR A 121 3.59 -10.63 2.68
C THR A 121 2.73 -10.03 3.79
N VAL A 122 2.43 -8.75 3.70
CA VAL A 122 1.52 -8.05 4.63
C VAL A 122 0.33 -7.54 3.84
N ARG A 123 -0.87 -7.81 4.35
CA ARG A 123 -2.14 -7.36 3.82
C ARG A 123 -2.86 -6.53 4.88
N ILE A 124 -3.31 -5.34 4.50
CA ILE A 124 -4.16 -4.48 5.32
C ILE A 124 -5.53 -4.41 4.66
N VAL A 125 -6.59 -4.67 5.43
CA VAL A 125 -7.98 -4.66 4.96
C VAL A 125 -8.79 -3.66 5.77
N TRP A 126 -9.65 -2.90 5.11
CA TRP A 126 -10.57 -1.96 5.76
C TRP A 126 -11.86 -1.77 4.95
N GLU A 127 -12.89 -1.25 5.60
CA GLU A 127 -14.16 -0.90 4.96
C GLU A 127 -14.29 0.62 4.86
N HIS A 128 -14.67 1.12 3.69
CA HIS A 128 -15.04 2.52 3.47
C HIS A 128 -16.35 2.60 2.68
N ALA A 129 -17.34 3.29 3.24
CA ALA A 129 -18.65 3.48 2.61
C ALA A 129 -19.33 2.17 2.13
N GLY A 130 -19.22 1.08 2.90
CA GLY A 130 -19.81 -0.21 2.57
C GLY A 130 -19.02 -1.01 1.53
N THR A 131 -17.84 -0.53 1.11
CA THR A 131 -16.95 -1.21 0.19
C THR A 131 -15.70 -1.65 0.94
N GLU A 132 -15.32 -2.91 0.78
CA GLU A 132 -14.08 -3.46 1.31
C GLU A 132 -12.92 -3.06 0.40
N HIS A 133 -11.83 -2.63 1.02
CA HIS A 133 -10.60 -2.22 0.38
C HIS A 133 -9.43 -2.98 1.00
N GLU A 134 -8.43 -3.28 0.17
CA GLU A 134 -7.19 -3.90 0.63
C GLU A 134 -5.95 -3.21 0.06
N CYS A 135 -4.86 -3.34 0.80
CA CYS A 135 -3.52 -2.97 0.38
C CYS A 135 -2.58 -4.13 0.71
N VAL A 136 -1.80 -4.58 -0.27
CA VAL A 136 -0.83 -5.67 -0.10
C VAL A 136 0.57 -5.13 -0.36
N GLY A 137 1.52 -5.59 0.45
CA GLY A 137 2.92 -5.26 0.33
C GLY A 137 3.75 -6.49 0.60
N GLU A 138 4.76 -6.68 -0.23
CA GLU A 138 5.69 -7.78 -0.13
C GLU A 138 7.09 -7.22 0.11
N THR A 139 7.84 -7.84 1.02
CA THR A 139 9.24 -7.50 1.24
C THR A 139 10.07 -8.77 1.45
N LEU A 140 11.32 -8.70 1.02
CA LEU A 140 12.30 -9.75 1.31
C LEU A 140 13.03 -9.42 2.61
N LEU A 141 13.14 -10.42 3.47
CA LEU A 141 13.91 -10.38 4.71
C LEU A 141 15.23 -11.11 4.49
N ARG A 142 16.25 -10.69 5.24
CA ARG A 142 17.57 -11.29 5.16
C ARG A 142 17.54 -12.76 5.63
N PRO A 143 18.36 -13.64 5.06
CA PRO A 143 18.35 -15.07 5.40
C PRO A 143 18.59 -15.36 6.89
N GLU A 144 19.35 -14.50 7.58
CA GLU A 144 19.73 -14.67 8.98
C GLU A 144 18.59 -14.36 9.97
N LEU A 145 17.49 -13.76 9.50
CA LEU A 145 16.33 -13.42 10.34
C LEU A 145 15.28 -14.54 10.41
N LEU A 146 15.38 -15.54 9.53
CA LEU A 146 14.52 -16.71 9.56
C LEU A 146 15.05 -17.70 10.59
N TRP A 147 14.19 -18.07 11.54
CA TRP A 147 14.51 -19.15 12.48
C TRP A 147 14.58 -20.47 11.71
N GLN A 148 15.70 -21.17 11.85
CA GLN A 148 15.86 -22.53 11.37
C GLN A 148 15.48 -23.47 12.52
N PRO A 149 14.51 -24.38 12.36
CA PRO A 149 14.47 -25.56 13.23
C PRO A 149 15.78 -26.31 13.05
N GLU A 150 16.45 -26.68 14.16
CA GLU A 150 17.56 -27.62 14.08
C GLU A 150 17.08 -28.86 13.31
N PRO A 151 17.83 -29.34 12.31
CA PRO A 151 17.50 -30.60 11.67
C PRO A 151 17.38 -31.64 12.78
N GLU A 152 16.25 -32.35 12.84
CA GLU A 152 16.14 -33.51 13.73
C GLU A 152 17.35 -34.40 13.41
N GLU A 153 18.28 -34.50 14.35
CA GLU A 153 19.35 -35.49 14.27
C GLU A 153 18.62 -36.84 14.16
N GLU A 154 18.57 -37.40 12.96
CA GLU A 154 18.30 -38.82 12.77
C GLU A 154 19.40 -39.56 13.53
N PHE A 155 19.12 -39.86 14.80
CA PHE A 155 19.87 -40.80 15.60
C PHE A 155 19.74 -42.17 14.91
N LEU A 156 20.69 -42.47 14.02
CA LEU A 156 20.96 -43.79 13.48
C LEU A 156 22.08 -44.48 14.27
#